data_AF-A0A353Z258-F1
#
_entry.id   AF-A0A353Z258-F1
#
_cell.length_a   1.000
_cell.length_b   1.000
_cell.length_c   1.000
_cell.angle_alpha   90.00
_cell.angle_beta   90.00
_cell.angle_gamma   90.00
#
_symmetry.space_group_name_H-M   'P 1'
#
loop_
_entity.id
_entity.type
_entity.pdbx_description
1 polymer ?
#
loop_
_entity_poly.entity_id
_entity_poly.type
_entity_poly.pdbx_seq_one_letter_code
_entity_poly.pdbx_strand_id
1 'polypeptide(L)'
;MNRTQSSWWIVFGFLQLTSIAYCQEQAKAGENSMFIEIRQPDTSFFSAYKADKDFIYQSNLVDENIFWLTIKEQLGRFFETTSDLFLALPILFQVLVILMIIAFLFVAITKTKVYKVFYTQDKPAAYVSDAALTEEQELDLQIAIQQAEVMEAYRNAVRYHFLRVLETLELAHLIRYSREKTNRDYGNEIINQEIQSEFWFLSNMYNLVWYGYAPVNRENYKQLADRFLRFCRNIHEEH
;
A
#
# COMPACT_ATOMS: atom_id res chain seq x y z
N MET A 1 -7.88 -62.21 -66.72
CA MET A 1 -7.28 -62.19 -65.37
C MET A 1 -7.44 -60.81 -64.76
N ASN A 2 -8.02 -60.79 -63.55
CA ASN A 2 -8.05 -59.76 -62.50
C ASN A 2 -8.62 -58.35 -62.78
N ARG A 3 -9.96 -58.27 -62.69
CA ARG A 3 -10.72 -57.10 -62.23
C ARG A 3 -10.96 -57.22 -60.72
N THR A 4 -10.18 -56.58 -59.85
CA THR A 4 -10.55 -56.42 -58.41
C THR A 4 -9.93 -55.19 -57.73
N GLN A 5 -9.43 -54.20 -58.46
CA GLN A 5 -8.76 -53.01 -57.86
C GLN A 5 -9.63 -51.74 -57.79
N SER A 6 -10.89 -51.75 -58.27
CA SER A 6 -11.71 -50.53 -58.36
C SER A 6 -12.79 -50.37 -57.29
N SER A 7 -12.93 -51.29 -56.33
CA SER A 7 -14.01 -51.21 -55.31
C SER A 7 -13.57 -50.65 -53.96
N TRP A 8 -12.25 -50.56 -53.69
CA TRP A 8 -11.74 -50.07 -52.40
C TRP A 8 -11.89 -48.56 -52.22
N TRP A 9 -11.91 -47.77 -53.30
CA TRP A 9 -12.06 -46.32 -53.26
C TRP A 9 -13.45 -45.86 -52.80
N ILE A 10 -14.49 -46.62 -53.13
CA ILE A 10 -15.88 -46.30 -52.73
C ILE A 10 -16.07 -46.55 -51.23
N VAL A 11 -15.49 -47.63 -50.70
CA VAL A 11 -15.56 -47.96 -49.28
C VAL A 11 -14.70 -47.00 -48.44
N PHE A 12 -13.51 -46.61 -48.93
CA PHE A 12 -12.68 -45.60 -48.26
C PHE A 12 -13.33 -44.21 -48.26
N GLY A 13 -14.01 -43.82 -49.33
CA GLY A 13 -14.77 -42.57 -49.41
C GLY A 13 -15.92 -42.51 -48.40
N PHE A 14 -16.64 -43.63 -48.20
CA PHE A 14 -17.73 -43.71 -47.23
C PHE A 14 -17.23 -43.63 -45.78
N LEU A 15 -16.09 -44.25 -45.47
CA LEU A 15 -15.43 -44.17 -44.16
C LEU A 15 -14.89 -42.78 -43.82
N GLN A 16 -14.42 -42.02 -44.83
CA GLN A 16 -13.98 -40.63 -44.64
C GLN A 16 -15.18 -39.70 -44.39
N LEU A 17 -16.30 -39.92 -45.08
CA LEU A 17 -17.52 -39.10 -44.90
C LEU A 17 -18.19 -39.33 -43.55
N THR A 18 -18.22 -40.56 -43.03
CA THR A 18 -18.77 -40.84 -41.70
C THR A 18 -17.89 -40.29 -40.57
N SER A 19 -16.57 -40.29 -40.75
CA SER A 19 -15.63 -39.68 -39.79
C SER A 19 -15.79 -38.15 -39.71
N ILE A 20 -15.95 -37.47 -40.84
CA ILE A 20 -16.20 -36.02 -40.89
C ILE A 20 -17.56 -35.67 -40.24
N ALA A 21 -18.60 -36.47 -40.49
CA ALA A 21 -19.91 -36.28 -39.86
C ALA A 21 -19.85 -36.50 -38.33
N TYR A 22 -19.15 -37.54 -37.87
CA TYR A 22 -18.95 -37.80 -36.44
C TYR A 22 -18.13 -36.69 -35.75
N CYS A 23 -17.16 -36.11 -36.46
CA CYS A 23 -16.36 -34.97 -35.99
C CYS A 23 -17.20 -33.67 -35.91
N GLN A 24 -18.10 -33.43 -36.87
CA GLN A 24 -19.05 -32.30 -36.80
C GLN A 24 -20.07 -32.45 -35.66
N GLU A 25 -20.49 -33.68 -35.37
CA GLU A 25 -21.43 -33.95 -34.28
C GLU A 25 -20.78 -33.79 -32.89
N GLN A 26 -19.51 -34.22 -32.73
CA GLN A 26 -18.75 -33.93 -31.51
C GLN A 26 -18.38 -32.44 -31.36
N ALA A 27 -18.13 -31.71 -32.46
CA ALA A 27 -17.92 -30.27 -32.42
C ALA A 27 -19.18 -29.51 -31.96
N LYS A 28 -20.38 -29.99 -32.32
CA LYS A 28 -21.66 -29.48 -31.80
C LYS A 28 -21.93 -29.90 -30.35
N ALA A 29 -21.49 -31.09 -29.92
CA ALA A 29 -21.66 -31.56 -28.54
C ALA A 29 -20.67 -30.91 -27.55
N GLY A 30 -19.55 -30.37 -28.03
CA GLY A 30 -18.57 -29.63 -27.24
C GLY A 30 -18.92 -28.15 -27.02
N GLU A 31 -20.00 -27.65 -27.64
CA GLU A 31 -20.48 -26.27 -27.50
C GLU A 31 -21.44 -26.11 -26.32
N ASN A 32 -21.18 -26.79 -25.20
CA ASN A 32 -21.61 -26.27 -23.90
C ASN A 32 -20.63 -25.16 -23.51
N SER A 33 -20.57 -24.10 -24.33
CA SER A 33 -20.06 -22.83 -23.88
C SER A 33 -20.97 -22.44 -22.72
N MET A 34 -20.45 -22.47 -21.49
CA MET A 34 -21.06 -21.71 -20.41
C MET A 34 -21.17 -20.29 -20.93
N PHE A 35 -22.36 -19.91 -21.40
CA PHE A 35 -22.68 -18.53 -21.68
C PHE A 35 -22.50 -17.82 -20.35
N ILE A 36 -21.37 -17.16 -20.18
CA ILE A 36 -21.23 -16.16 -19.13
C ILE A 36 -22.18 -15.06 -19.55
N GLU A 37 -23.41 -15.13 -19.04
CA GLU A 37 -24.36 -14.04 -19.16
C GLU A 37 -23.78 -12.89 -18.33
N ILE A 38 -23.04 -12.00 -19.00
CA ILE A 38 -22.54 -10.78 -18.39
C ILE A 38 -23.78 -9.95 -18.04
N ARG A 39 -24.21 -10.02 -16.78
CA ARG A 39 -25.25 -9.14 -16.26
C ARG A 39 -24.72 -7.72 -16.24
N GLN A 40 -25.02 -6.97 -17.28
CA GLN A 40 -24.85 -5.52 -17.24
C GLN A 40 -25.99 -4.92 -16.41
N PRO A 41 -25.70 -4.00 -15.49
CA PRO A 41 -26.78 -3.32 -14.77
C PRO A 41 -27.65 -2.58 -15.78
N ASP A 42 -28.98 -2.70 -15.64
CA ASP A 42 -29.91 -1.93 -16.45
C ASP A 42 -29.60 -0.43 -16.34
N THR A 43 -29.70 0.30 -17.43
CA THR A 43 -29.49 1.75 -17.49
C THR A 43 -30.33 2.52 -16.45
N SER A 44 -31.48 1.97 -16.06
CA SER A 44 -32.34 2.48 -15.00
C SER A 44 -31.71 2.41 -13.60
N PHE A 45 -30.90 1.37 -13.33
CA PHE A 45 -30.19 1.18 -12.05
C PHE A 45 -29.27 2.36 -11.77
N PHE A 46 -28.41 2.73 -12.71
CA PHE A 46 -27.48 3.85 -12.54
C PHE A 46 -28.17 5.20 -12.34
N SER A 47 -29.35 5.40 -12.94
CA SER A 47 -30.07 6.68 -12.84
C SER A 47 -30.57 6.96 -11.42
N ALA A 48 -30.97 5.93 -10.67
CA ALA A 48 -31.42 6.06 -9.29
C ALA A 48 -30.26 6.39 -8.34
N TYR A 49 -29.12 5.68 -8.48
CA TYR A 49 -27.95 5.90 -7.61
C TYR A 49 -27.19 7.19 -7.93
N LYS A 50 -27.20 7.67 -9.18
CA LYS A 50 -26.54 8.93 -9.56
C LYS A 50 -27.26 10.16 -8.99
N ALA A 51 -28.55 10.04 -8.67
CA ALA A 51 -29.35 11.09 -8.06
C ALA A 51 -29.38 11.03 -6.52
N ASP A 52 -28.88 9.95 -5.93
CA ASP A 52 -28.83 9.75 -4.49
C ASP A 52 -27.67 10.55 -3.88
N LYS A 53 -27.98 11.36 -2.86
CA LYS A 53 -27.02 12.23 -2.19
C LYS A 53 -25.97 11.43 -1.41
N ASP A 54 -26.28 10.21 -0.99
CA ASP A 54 -25.36 9.34 -0.25
C ASP A 54 -24.27 8.74 -1.17
N PHE A 55 -24.46 8.79 -2.49
CA PHE A 55 -23.55 8.23 -3.51
C PHE A 55 -22.84 9.29 -4.37
N ILE A 56 -22.97 10.57 -4.02
CA ILE A 56 -22.16 11.64 -4.60
C ILE A 56 -20.78 11.60 -3.92
N TYR A 57 -19.87 10.80 -4.47
CA TYR A 57 -18.44 10.79 -4.07
C TYR A 57 -17.67 12.03 -4.58
N GLN A 58 -18.34 13.18 -4.67
CA GLN A 58 -17.62 14.44 -4.54
C GLN A 58 -17.40 14.56 -3.03
N SER A 59 -16.18 14.23 -2.60
CA SER A 59 -15.66 14.91 -1.43
C SER A 59 -16.00 16.37 -1.64
N ASN A 60 -16.67 16.99 -0.68
CA ASN A 60 -16.61 18.42 -0.58
C ASN A 60 -15.11 18.73 -0.53
N LEU A 61 -14.53 19.10 -1.67
CA LEU A 61 -13.45 20.07 -1.70
C LEU A 61 -14.15 21.30 -1.13
N VAL A 62 -14.24 21.33 0.20
CA VAL A 62 -14.40 22.54 0.96
C VAL A 62 -13.50 23.53 0.25
N ASP A 63 -14.11 24.56 -0.32
CA ASP A 63 -13.45 25.62 -1.08
C ASP A 63 -12.03 25.80 -0.57
N GLU A 64 -11.03 25.72 -1.45
CA GLU A 64 -9.66 26.03 -1.11
C GLU A 64 -9.66 27.26 -0.20
N ASN A 65 -9.35 26.99 1.06
CA ASN A 65 -9.47 27.88 2.20
C ASN A 65 -9.40 29.38 1.82
N ILE A 66 -10.49 30.10 2.06
CA ILE A 66 -10.53 31.59 2.08
C ILE A 66 -9.32 32.15 2.86
N PHE A 67 -8.85 31.41 3.87
CA PHE A 67 -7.61 31.67 4.62
C PHE A 67 -6.34 31.68 3.74
N TRP A 68 -6.11 30.68 2.88
CA TRP A 68 -4.93 30.65 2.00
C TRP A 68 -4.96 31.72 0.93
N LEU A 69 -6.15 32.06 0.41
CA LEU A 69 -6.32 33.17 -0.54
C LEU A 69 -5.98 34.51 0.12
N THR A 70 -6.49 34.75 1.33
CA THR A 70 -6.20 35.96 2.10
C THR A 70 -4.71 36.06 2.47
N ILE A 71 -4.06 34.94 2.82
CA ILE A 71 -2.63 34.91 3.13
C ILE A 71 -1.78 35.22 1.92
N LYS A 72 -2.09 34.67 0.74
CA LYS A 72 -1.33 34.93 -0.49
C LYS A 72 -1.35 36.41 -0.87
N GLU A 73 -2.50 37.06 -0.77
CA GLU A 73 -2.63 38.51 -1.06
C GLU A 73 -1.88 39.38 -0.04
N GLN A 74 -1.94 39.04 1.25
CA GLN A 74 -1.21 39.76 2.29
C GLN A 74 0.30 39.59 2.17
N LEU A 75 0.77 38.38 1.80
CA LEU A 75 2.19 38.15 1.52
C LEU A 75 2.66 38.93 0.29
N GLY A 76 1.88 38.95 -0.79
CA GLY A 76 2.22 39.68 -2.01
C GLY A 76 2.45 41.17 -1.75
N ARG A 77 1.51 41.81 -1.05
CA ARG A 77 1.63 43.23 -0.68
C ARG A 77 2.84 43.52 0.23
N PHE A 78 3.18 42.59 1.12
CA PHE A 78 4.36 42.70 1.98
C PHE A 78 5.66 42.61 1.16
N PHE A 79 5.74 41.70 0.19
CA PHE A 79 6.91 41.58 -0.68
C PHE A 79 7.11 42.82 -1.57
N GLU A 80 6.04 43.36 -2.16
CA GLU A 80 6.12 44.57 -2.99
C GLU A 80 6.58 45.80 -2.17
N THR A 81 5.99 45.99 -0.98
CA THR A 81 6.36 47.10 -0.09
C THR A 81 7.79 46.98 0.43
N THR A 82 8.26 45.76 0.69
CA THR A 82 9.62 45.51 1.20
C THR A 82 10.68 45.59 0.10
N SER A 83 10.38 45.22 -1.15
CA SER A 83 11.32 45.33 -2.27
C SER A 83 11.68 46.77 -2.59
N ASP A 84 10.71 47.68 -2.55
CA ASP A 84 10.94 49.10 -2.85
C ASP A 84 11.79 49.77 -1.76
N LEU A 85 11.56 49.41 -0.48
CA LEU A 85 12.36 49.88 0.65
C LEU A 85 13.79 49.33 0.61
N PHE A 86 13.97 48.08 0.17
CA PHE A 86 15.27 47.43 0.05
C PHE A 86 16.13 48.05 -1.07
N LEU A 87 15.52 48.37 -2.22
CA LEU A 87 16.20 49.03 -3.35
C LEU A 87 16.64 50.47 -3.04
N ALA A 88 15.98 51.14 -2.11
CA ALA A 88 16.34 52.50 -1.66
C ALA A 88 17.55 52.54 -0.71
N LEU A 89 18.03 51.39 -0.21
CA LEU A 89 19.17 51.32 0.71
C LEU A 89 20.51 51.34 -0.05
N PRO A 90 21.59 51.88 0.55
CA PRO A 90 22.91 51.81 -0.05
C PRO A 90 23.35 50.35 -0.26
N ILE A 91 24.02 50.08 -1.38
CA ILE A 91 24.41 48.74 -1.85
C ILE A 91 25.13 47.91 -0.76
N LEU A 92 25.96 48.56 0.07
CA LEU A 92 26.67 47.91 1.18
C LEU A 92 25.71 47.26 2.19
N PHE A 93 24.58 47.90 2.47
CA PHE A 93 23.57 47.40 3.41
C PHE A 93 22.73 46.27 2.81
N GLN A 94 22.46 46.32 1.49
CA GLN A 94 21.79 45.24 0.77
C GLN A 94 22.60 43.94 0.83
N VAL A 95 23.92 44.02 0.60
CA VAL A 95 24.82 42.86 0.68
C VAL A 95 24.86 42.29 2.10
N LEU A 96 24.88 43.14 3.13
CA LEU A 96 24.87 42.72 4.53
C LEU A 96 23.60 41.93 4.89
N VAL A 97 22.43 42.43 4.46
CA VAL A 97 21.14 41.76 4.71
C VAL A 97 21.07 40.41 4.00
N ILE A 98 21.52 40.33 2.74
CA ILE A 98 21.56 39.06 2.01
C ILE A 98 22.48 38.05 2.70
N LEU A 99 23.67 38.49 3.16
CA LEU A 99 24.61 37.63 3.88
C LEU A 99 24.02 37.14 5.21
N MET A 100 23.30 38.01 5.93
CA MET A 100 22.60 37.65 7.16
C MET A 100 21.48 36.63 6.90
N ILE A 101 20.70 36.77 5.83
CA ILE A 101 19.67 35.81 5.44
C ILE A 101 20.30 34.46 5.08
N ILE A 102 21.39 34.44 4.32
CA ILE A 102 22.11 33.21 3.96
C ILE A 102 22.67 32.52 5.21
N ALA A 103 23.30 33.27 6.11
CA ALA A 103 23.81 32.73 7.37
C ALA A 103 22.70 32.18 8.26
N PHE A 104 21.56 32.89 8.34
CA PHE A 104 20.38 32.44 9.07
C PHE A 104 19.80 31.16 8.45
N LEU A 105 19.68 31.07 7.14
CA LEU A 105 19.24 29.85 6.43
C LEU A 105 20.21 28.69 6.68
N PHE A 106 21.52 28.94 6.66
CA PHE A 106 22.52 27.92 6.94
C PHE A 106 22.43 27.38 8.38
N VAL A 107 22.28 28.27 9.36
CA VAL A 107 22.09 27.90 10.78
C VAL A 107 20.73 27.19 10.99
N ALA A 108 19.66 27.66 10.35
CA ALA A 108 18.36 27.03 10.42
C ALA A 108 18.38 25.61 9.81
N ILE A 109 18.99 25.41 8.64
CA ILE A 109 19.09 24.09 7.99
C ILE A 109 19.95 23.13 8.82
N THR A 110 20.99 23.61 9.50
CA THR A 110 21.90 22.77 10.28
C THR A 110 21.40 22.47 11.70
N LYS A 111 20.69 23.40 12.35
CA LYS A 111 20.24 23.26 13.75
C LYS A 111 18.81 22.76 13.88
N THR A 112 17.95 23.12 12.95
CA THR A 112 16.61 22.53 12.85
C THR A 112 16.66 21.49 11.74
N LYS A 113 16.19 20.27 12.02
CA LYS A 113 16.00 19.22 11.00
C LYS A 113 14.87 19.63 10.03
N VAL A 114 14.89 20.85 9.49
CA VAL A 114 13.82 21.42 8.65
C VAL A 114 13.67 20.63 7.35
N TYR A 115 14.71 19.88 6.94
CA TYR A 115 14.57 18.89 5.86
C TYR A 115 13.43 17.88 6.13
N LYS A 116 13.09 17.59 7.39
CA LYS A 116 11.94 16.75 7.77
C LYS A 116 10.60 17.49 7.73
N VAL A 117 10.58 18.79 7.98
CA VAL A 117 9.34 19.60 7.94
C VAL A 117 8.87 19.78 6.50
N PHE A 118 9.79 19.97 5.54
CA PHE A 118 9.46 19.98 4.11
C PHE A 118 9.21 18.59 3.50
N TYR A 119 9.43 17.52 4.27
CA TYR A 119 9.02 16.14 3.95
C TYR A 119 7.84 15.65 4.79
N THR A 120 7.14 16.55 5.48
CA THR A 120 5.79 16.28 6.00
C THR A 120 4.79 16.79 4.97
N GLN A 121 4.84 16.22 3.77
CA GLN A 121 3.64 16.08 2.98
C GLN A 121 3.09 14.71 3.32
N ASP A 122 1.78 14.61 3.48
CA ASP A 122 0.99 13.40 3.28
C ASP A 122 1.23 12.89 1.85
N LYS A 123 2.46 12.45 1.58
CA LYS A 123 2.73 11.59 0.45
C LYS A 123 1.93 10.34 0.78
N PRO A 124 1.03 9.87 -0.10
CA PRO A 124 0.57 8.50 0.01
C PRO A 124 1.85 7.69 0.13
N ALA A 125 1.98 6.97 1.26
CA ALA A 125 3.19 6.22 1.61
C ALA A 125 3.78 5.71 0.31
N ALA A 126 5.01 6.15 -0.03
CA ALA A 126 5.67 5.64 -1.21
C ALA A 126 5.44 4.14 -1.16
N TYR A 127 4.67 3.64 -2.13
CA TYR A 127 4.37 2.23 -2.24
C TYR A 127 5.75 1.64 -2.50
N VAL A 128 6.45 1.30 -1.42
CA VAL A 128 7.51 0.32 -1.46
C VAL A 128 6.76 -0.85 -2.06
N SER A 129 6.96 -1.04 -3.36
CA SER A 129 6.23 -2.05 -4.07
C SER A 129 6.39 -3.32 -3.27
N ASP A 130 5.31 -4.08 -3.13
CA ASP A 130 5.43 -5.43 -2.57
C ASP A 130 6.43 -6.27 -3.39
N ALA A 131 6.88 -5.76 -4.55
CA ALA A 131 7.97 -6.27 -5.37
C ALA A 131 9.41 -5.87 -4.94
N ALA A 132 9.60 -5.07 -3.88
CA ALA A 132 10.91 -4.87 -3.25
C ALA A 132 11.14 -5.80 -2.02
N LEU A 133 10.12 -6.58 -1.66
CA LEU A 133 10.22 -7.70 -0.71
C LEU A 133 10.28 -9.04 -1.44
N THR A 134 10.27 -9.03 -2.77
CA THR A 134 10.57 -10.21 -3.56
C THR A 134 12.07 -10.40 -3.63
N GLU A 135 12.48 -11.55 -3.10
CA GLU A 135 13.64 -12.28 -3.60
C GLU A 135 14.98 -11.62 -3.30
N GLU A 136 15.37 -11.63 -2.04
CA GLU A 136 16.69 -12.10 -1.58
C GLU A 136 16.92 -11.62 -0.14
N GLN A 137 17.23 -12.59 0.73
CA GLN A 137 17.99 -12.44 1.98
C GLN A 137 17.42 -11.51 3.05
N GLU A 138 17.14 -12.09 4.22
CA GLU A 138 17.53 -11.55 5.54
C GLU A 138 17.81 -10.04 5.57
N LEU A 139 16.80 -9.22 5.25
CA LEU A 139 16.87 -7.84 5.68
C LEU A 139 16.72 -7.97 7.17
N ASP A 140 17.84 -7.87 7.89
CA ASP A 140 17.85 -7.95 9.34
C ASP A 140 16.78 -7.00 9.85
N LEU A 141 15.66 -7.58 10.32
CA LEU A 141 14.49 -6.81 10.73
C LEU A 141 14.90 -5.83 11.83
N GLN A 142 15.92 -6.16 12.61
CA GLN A 142 16.50 -5.26 13.59
C GLN A 142 17.10 -4.01 12.95
N ILE A 143 17.86 -4.16 11.86
CA ILE A 143 18.41 -3.02 11.10
C ILE A 143 17.27 -2.20 10.49
N ALA A 144 16.27 -2.85 9.89
CA ALA A 144 15.12 -2.17 9.29
C ALA A 144 14.31 -1.37 10.33
N ILE A 145 14.09 -1.94 11.53
CA ILE A 145 13.45 -1.26 12.66
C ILE A 145 14.27 -0.05 13.08
N GLN A 146 15.58 -0.20 13.30
CA GLN A 146 16.44 0.90 13.73
C GLN A 146 16.47 2.04 12.71
N GLN A 147 16.57 1.72 11.42
CA GLN A 147 16.53 2.74 10.36
C GLN A 147 15.19 3.48 10.35
N ALA A 148 14.06 2.76 10.46
CA ALA A 148 12.75 3.38 10.53
C ALA A 148 12.58 4.28 11.76
N GLU A 149 13.14 3.89 12.92
CA GLU A 149 13.15 4.70 14.14
C GLU A 149 13.95 6.00 13.99
N VAL A 150 15.16 5.92 13.41
CA VAL A 150 16.02 7.08 13.14
C VAL A 150 15.35 8.05 12.18
N MET A 151 14.68 7.51 11.16
CA MET A 151 13.91 8.28 10.19
C MET A 151 12.58 8.81 10.75
N GLU A 152 12.17 8.41 11.96
CA GLU A 152 10.85 8.69 12.55
C GLU A 152 9.69 8.18 11.67
N ALA A 153 9.96 7.16 10.86
CA ALA A 153 8.99 6.45 10.04
C ALA A 153 8.27 5.38 10.88
N TYR A 154 7.53 5.82 11.91
CA TYR A 154 6.94 4.93 12.92
C TYR A 154 5.97 3.89 12.35
N ARG A 155 5.24 4.22 11.27
CA ARG A 155 4.39 3.25 10.56
C ARG A 155 5.18 2.07 9.99
N ASN A 156 6.36 2.34 9.41
CA ASN A 156 7.23 1.30 8.87
C ASN A 156 7.85 0.49 10.01
N ALA A 157 8.28 1.17 11.08
CA ALA A 157 8.81 0.49 12.26
C ALA A 157 7.79 -0.49 12.87
N VAL A 158 6.51 -0.08 12.99
CA VAL A 158 5.41 -0.97 13.40
C VAL A 158 5.23 -2.15 12.45
N ARG A 159 5.29 -1.93 11.13
CA ARG A 159 5.24 -3.02 10.15
C ARG A 159 6.39 -4.02 10.35
N TYR A 160 7.61 -3.55 10.54
CA TYR A 160 8.78 -4.41 10.74
C TYR A 160 8.72 -5.18 12.08
N HIS A 161 8.26 -4.54 13.16
CA HIS A 161 7.99 -5.25 14.41
C HIS A 161 6.94 -6.35 14.24
N PHE A 162 5.88 -6.10 13.48
CA PHE A 162 4.86 -7.11 13.21
C PHE A 162 5.38 -8.27 12.34
N LEU A 163 6.27 -8.02 11.38
CA LEU A 163 6.93 -9.10 10.63
C LEU A 163 7.79 -9.96 11.56
N ARG A 164 8.52 -9.34 12.49
CA ARG A 164 9.32 -10.07 13.50
C ARG A 164 8.46 -10.93 14.42
N VAL A 165 7.24 -10.49 14.75
CA VAL A 165 6.26 -11.29 15.48
C VAL A 165 5.92 -12.57 14.72
N LEU A 166 5.64 -12.47 13.42
CA LEU A 166 5.33 -13.63 12.59
C LEU A 166 6.53 -14.58 12.49
N GLU A 167 7.75 -14.06 12.28
CA GLU A 167 8.97 -14.89 12.30
C GLU A 167 9.15 -15.60 13.64
N THR A 168 8.94 -14.90 14.77
CA THR A 168 9.10 -15.50 16.10
C THR A 168 8.11 -16.64 16.31
N LEU A 169 6.85 -16.45 15.90
CA LEU A 169 5.81 -17.47 16.00
C LEU A 169 6.08 -18.68 15.08
N GLU A 170 6.61 -18.44 13.88
CA GLU A 170 7.00 -19.50 12.95
C GLU A 170 8.19 -20.32 13.47
N LEU A 171 9.21 -19.64 14.01
CA LEU A 171 10.37 -20.28 14.64
C LEU A 171 9.97 -21.13 15.86
N ALA A 172 8.97 -20.69 16.61
CA ALA A 172 8.38 -21.46 17.71
C ALA A 172 7.39 -22.54 17.25
N HIS A 173 7.20 -22.73 15.93
CA HIS A 173 6.25 -23.67 15.32
C HIS A 173 4.79 -23.46 15.76
N LEU A 174 4.43 -22.26 16.21
CA LEU A 174 3.07 -21.89 16.62
C LEU A 174 2.17 -21.52 15.43
N ILE A 175 2.78 -21.10 14.32
CA ILE A 175 2.11 -20.82 13.05
C ILE A 175 2.93 -21.38 11.89
N ARG A 176 2.28 -21.55 10.73
CA ARG A 176 2.99 -21.78 9.46
C ARG A 176 2.87 -20.55 8.57
N TYR A 177 3.96 -19.80 8.37
CA TYR A 177 3.94 -18.57 7.59
C TYR A 177 3.60 -18.84 6.11
N SER A 178 2.78 -17.97 5.52
CA SER A 178 2.45 -17.98 4.09
C SER A 178 1.96 -16.59 3.66
N ARG A 179 2.45 -16.09 2.52
CA ARG A 179 2.00 -14.79 1.97
C ARG A 179 0.51 -14.71 1.66
N GLU A 180 -0.14 -15.85 1.45
CA GLU A 180 -1.58 -15.94 1.14
C GLU A 180 -2.47 -15.86 2.38
N LYS A 181 -1.90 -16.07 3.59
CA LYS A 181 -2.64 -16.07 4.84
C LYS A 181 -2.86 -14.66 5.36
N THR A 182 -4.05 -14.43 5.90
CA THR A 182 -4.38 -13.20 6.60
C THR A 182 -3.89 -13.23 8.04
N ASN A 183 -3.80 -12.06 8.67
CA ASN A 183 -3.56 -11.95 10.11
C ASN A 183 -4.59 -12.73 10.94
N ARG A 184 -5.82 -12.88 10.44
CA ARG A 184 -6.84 -13.66 11.11
C ARG A 184 -6.54 -15.16 11.06
N ASP A 185 -6.02 -15.64 9.94
CA ASP A 185 -5.64 -17.04 9.78
C ASP A 185 -4.53 -17.41 10.76
N TYR A 186 -3.51 -16.55 10.89
CA TYR A 186 -2.44 -16.73 11.88
C TYR A 186 -2.96 -16.77 13.32
N GLY A 187 -3.85 -15.86 13.70
CA GLY A 187 -4.42 -15.86 15.05
C GLY A 187 -5.20 -17.14 15.37
N ASN A 188 -5.85 -17.73 14.37
CA ASN A 188 -6.60 -18.98 14.52
C ASN A 188 -5.70 -20.24 14.62
N GLU A 189 -4.44 -20.18 14.16
CA GLU A 189 -3.48 -21.28 14.29
C GLU A 189 -2.89 -21.38 15.70
N ILE A 190 -2.82 -20.27 16.42
CA ILE A 190 -2.25 -20.21 17.78
C ILE A 190 -3.21 -20.90 18.77
N ILE A 191 -2.75 -22.00 19.37
CA ILE A 191 -3.55 -22.80 20.31
C ILE A 191 -3.54 -22.20 21.72
N ASN A 192 -2.40 -21.67 22.18
CA ASN A 192 -2.28 -21.06 23.51
C ASN A 192 -3.11 -19.77 23.56
N GLN A 193 -4.11 -19.73 24.45
CA GLN A 193 -5.05 -18.60 24.56
C GLN A 193 -4.38 -17.28 24.97
N GLU A 194 -3.33 -17.32 25.78
CA GLU A 194 -2.61 -16.12 26.22
C GLU A 194 -1.82 -15.51 25.06
N ILE A 195 -1.06 -16.36 24.35
CA ILE A 195 -0.32 -15.95 23.14
C ILE A 195 -1.29 -15.45 22.07
N GLN A 196 -2.39 -16.15 21.86
CA GLN A 196 -3.41 -15.78 20.88
C GLN A 196 -4.04 -14.42 21.20
N SER A 197 -4.43 -14.17 22.45
CA SER A 197 -4.99 -12.89 22.91
C SER A 197 -4.03 -11.73 22.63
N GLU A 198 -2.76 -11.90 22.99
CA GLU A 198 -1.75 -10.87 22.79
C GLU A 198 -1.44 -10.65 21.30
N PHE A 199 -1.39 -11.72 20.51
CA PHE A 199 -1.26 -11.64 19.05
C PHE A 199 -2.42 -10.85 18.42
N TRP A 200 -3.67 -11.10 18.83
CA TRP A 200 -4.83 -10.35 18.33
C TRP A 200 -4.72 -8.85 18.62
N PHE A 201 -4.27 -8.49 19.83
CA PHE A 201 -4.02 -7.10 20.17
C PHE A 201 -2.99 -6.48 19.22
N LEU A 202 -1.82 -7.12 19.05
CA LEU A 202 -0.73 -6.64 18.22
C LEU A 202 -1.13 -6.56 16.74
N SER A 203 -1.87 -7.54 16.23
CA SER A 203 -2.39 -7.56 14.88
C SER A 203 -3.39 -6.43 14.62
N ASN A 204 -4.28 -6.16 15.57
CA ASN A 204 -5.22 -5.04 15.46
C ASN A 204 -4.49 -3.70 15.45
N MET A 205 -3.49 -3.51 16.33
CA MET A 205 -2.66 -2.31 16.32
C MET A 205 -1.91 -2.14 15.00
N TYR A 206 -1.31 -3.22 14.49
CA TYR A 206 -0.68 -3.22 13.17
C TYR A 206 -1.67 -2.80 12.08
N ASN A 207 -2.87 -3.39 12.03
CA ASN A 207 -3.88 -3.05 11.02
C ASN A 207 -4.29 -1.58 11.10
N LEU A 208 -4.57 -1.06 12.30
CA LEU A 208 -4.96 0.34 12.49
C LEU A 208 -3.88 1.31 12.02
N VAL A 209 -2.62 1.03 12.33
CA VAL A 209 -1.47 1.85 11.92
C VAL A 209 -1.20 1.70 10.42
N TRP A 210 -1.28 0.48 9.90
CA TRP A 210 -0.96 0.18 8.52
C TRP A 210 -2.01 0.71 7.54
N TYR A 211 -3.29 0.71 7.89
CA TYR A 211 -4.34 1.31 7.06
C TYR A 211 -4.56 2.79 7.35
N GLY A 212 -3.80 3.39 8.28
CA GLY A 212 -3.82 4.83 8.54
C GLY A 212 -4.97 5.30 9.44
N TYR A 213 -5.68 4.39 10.11
CA TYR A 213 -6.74 4.73 11.06
C TYR A 213 -6.22 5.28 12.39
N ALA A 214 -4.96 5.00 12.75
CA ALA A 214 -4.33 5.49 13.97
C ALA A 214 -3.01 6.21 13.66
N PRO A 215 -2.91 7.54 13.87
CA PRO A 215 -1.63 8.25 13.76
C PRO A 215 -0.69 7.79 14.88
N VAL A 216 0.54 7.45 14.52
CA VAL A 216 1.55 6.98 15.47
C VAL A 216 2.59 8.07 15.68
N ASN A 217 2.59 8.65 16.88
CA ASN A 217 3.65 9.54 17.34
C ASN A 217 4.74 8.73 18.08
N ARG A 218 5.84 9.41 18.44
CA ARG A 218 6.99 8.79 19.14
C ARG A 218 6.61 8.09 20.45
N GLU A 219 5.73 8.68 21.24
CA GLU A 219 5.37 8.18 22.57
C GLU A 219 4.53 6.90 22.47
N ASN A 220 3.48 6.95 21.64
CA ASN A 220 2.63 5.80 21.37
C ASN A 220 3.41 4.67 20.67
N TYR A 221 4.30 5.03 19.74
CA TYR A 221 5.22 4.09 19.11
C TYR A 221 6.06 3.34 20.15
N LYS A 222 6.68 4.05 21.09
CA LYS A 222 7.56 3.44 22.08
C LYS A 222 6.82 2.42 22.94
N GLN A 223 5.61 2.75 23.40
CA GLN A 223 4.77 1.83 24.18
C GLN A 223 4.41 0.58 23.37
N LEU A 224 4.05 0.76 22.09
CA LEU A 224 3.70 -0.35 21.20
C LEU A 224 4.92 -1.22 20.85
N ALA A 225 6.07 -0.61 20.56
CA ALA A 225 7.34 -1.30 20.31
C ALA A 225 7.78 -2.13 21.52
N ASP A 226 7.69 -1.58 22.74
CA ASP A 226 7.99 -2.33 23.95
C ASP A 226 7.05 -3.54 24.11
N ARG A 227 5.79 -3.45 23.67
CA ARG A 227 4.83 -4.55 23.72
C ARG A 227 5.17 -5.64 22.70
N PHE A 228 5.52 -5.26 21.46
CA PHE A 228 6.05 -6.18 20.45
C PHE A 228 7.28 -6.96 20.96
N LEU A 229 8.24 -6.23 21.54
CA LEU A 229 9.47 -6.84 22.08
C LEU A 229 9.20 -7.80 23.25
N ARG A 230 8.27 -7.44 24.15
CA ARG A 230 7.84 -8.34 25.24
C ARG A 230 7.19 -9.61 24.70
N PHE A 231 6.28 -9.50 23.74
CA PHE A 231 5.64 -10.66 23.13
C PHE A 231 6.65 -11.63 22.52
N CYS A 232 7.59 -11.11 21.71
CA CYS A 232 8.65 -11.95 21.12
C CYS A 232 9.54 -12.60 22.17
N ARG A 233 9.85 -11.90 23.28
CA ARG A 233 10.65 -12.46 24.38
C ARG A 233 9.92 -13.59 25.08
N ASN A 234 8.65 -13.40 25.42
CA ASN A 234 7.86 -14.40 26.14
C ASN A 234 7.77 -15.72 25.37
N ILE A 235 7.62 -15.67 24.04
CA ILE A 235 7.60 -16.88 23.20
C ILE A 235 8.94 -17.62 23.24
N HIS A 236 10.06 -16.90 23.27
CA HIS A 236 11.40 -17.50 23.33
C HIS A 236 11.70 -18.14 24.70
N GLU A 237 11.03 -17.71 25.78
CA GLU A 237 11.21 -18.28 27.11
C GLU A 237 10.38 -19.54 27.35
N GLU A 238 9.30 -19.75 26.58
CA GLU A 238 8.42 -20.93 26.70
C GLU A 238 8.88 -22.16 25.89
N HIS A 239 9.87 -22.01 25.00
CA HIS A 239 10.33 -23.04 24.05
C HIS A 239 11.85 -23.16 23.98
#